data_AF-A0A3Q2T0D9-F1
#
_entry.id   AF-A0A3Q2T0D9-F1
#
_cell.length_a   1.000
_cell.length_b   1.000
_cell.length_c   1.000
_cell.angle_alpha   90.00
_cell.angle_beta   90.00
_cell.angle_gamma   90.00
#
_symmetry.space_group_name_H-M   'P 1'
#
loop_
_entity.id
_entity.type
_entity.pdbx_description
1 polymer ?
#
loop_
_entity_poly.entity_id
_entity_poly.type
_entity_poly.pdbx_seq_one_letter_code
_entity_poly.pdbx_strand_id
1 'polypeptide(L)'
;MDATLMILFVLFHVLSVGTGKPLTEEKHNIELKINTLMVRLNALPTLPGLTVTPPVELQQFTPIVAALDGYNNLISENFLDVLQVKTDIFNLTNTIIQKLTNCAAPNPELIVPSRLQHLQNVWEQDPEHHVEAVSLEALHGVKEILKLLQDKFDTIESC
;
A
#
# COMPACT_ATOMS: atom_id res chain seq x y z
N MET A 1 56.52 -1.30 41.66
CA MET A 1 55.80 -0.47 40.68
C MET A 1 55.81 -1.23 39.38
N ASP A 2 54.63 -1.34 38.76
CA ASP A 2 54.34 -1.70 37.35
C ASP A 2 53.13 -2.63 37.27
N ALA A 3 51.96 -2.04 37.52
CA ALA A 3 50.65 -2.61 37.26
C ALA A 3 50.00 -1.76 36.17
N THR A 4 50.48 -1.91 34.94
CA THR A 4 50.05 -1.06 33.81
C THR A 4 50.01 -1.87 32.53
N LEU A 5 49.23 -2.95 32.48
CA LEU A 5 48.81 -3.57 31.21
C LEU A 5 47.67 -4.56 31.44
N MET A 6 46.62 -4.11 32.12
CA MET A 6 45.31 -4.74 32.09
C MET A 6 44.31 -3.67 31.68
N ILE A 7 43.42 -4.04 30.77
CA ILE A 7 42.21 -3.29 30.35
C ILE A 7 42.46 -2.26 29.23
N LEU A 8 42.56 -2.77 28.01
CA LEU A 8 42.15 -2.04 26.81
C LEU A 8 41.50 -3.02 25.81
N PHE A 9 40.46 -3.72 26.28
CA PHE A 9 39.62 -4.58 25.43
C PHE A 9 38.11 -4.37 25.63
N VAL A 10 37.69 -3.33 26.36
CA VAL A 10 36.28 -3.12 26.76
C VAL A 10 35.61 -1.91 26.09
N LEU A 11 36.24 -1.29 25.08
CA LEU A 11 35.65 -0.10 24.40
C LEU A 11 35.10 -0.35 22.99
N PHE A 12 35.09 -1.59 22.51
CA PHE A 12 34.50 -1.94 21.20
C PHE A 12 33.05 -2.47 21.27
N HIS A 13 32.32 -2.22 22.37
CA HIS A 13 30.95 -2.72 22.56
C HIS A 13 29.86 -1.63 22.53
N VAL A 14 30.12 -0.41 22.05
CA VAL A 14 29.09 0.66 22.04
C VAL A 14 28.90 1.37 20.70
N LEU A 15 29.33 0.77 19.59
CA LEU A 15 28.98 1.25 18.25
C LEU A 15 28.16 0.19 17.50
N SER A 16 27.15 -0.36 18.17
CA SER A 16 25.93 -0.76 17.45
C SER A 16 25.18 0.53 17.12
N VAL A 17 25.72 1.30 16.18
CA VAL A 17 24.96 2.32 15.49
C VAL A 17 23.97 1.52 14.66
N GLY A 18 22.73 1.46 15.12
CA GLY A 18 21.64 0.84 14.38
C GLY A 18 21.66 1.39 12.97
N THR A 19 22.06 0.54 12.02
CA THR A 19 21.96 0.82 10.60
C THR A 19 20.49 0.73 10.25
N GLY A 20 19.75 1.79 10.57
CA GLY A 20 18.44 2.02 9.97
C GLY A 20 18.64 1.96 8.47
N LYS A 21 18.06 0.96 7.82
CA LYS A 21 18.14 0.79 6.37
C LYS A 21 17.69 2.11 5.73
N PRO A 22 18.42 2.66 4.74
CA PRO A 22 18.04 3.93 4.15
C PRO A 22 16.64 3.83 3.55
N LEU A 23 15.71 4.60 4.13
CA LEU A 23 14.30 4.69 3.72
C LEU A 23 14.16 5.01 2.21
N THR A 24 15.17 5.65 1.63
CA THR A 24 15.27 6.01 0.22
C THR A 24 15.23 4.80 -0.73
N GLU A 25 15.86 3.67 -0.37
CA GLU A 25 15.88 2.48 -1.22
C GLU A 25 14.51 1.78 -1.20
N GLU A 26 13.89 1.69 -0.03
CA GLU A 26 12.56 1.09 0.13
C GLU A 26 11.48 1.92 -0.57
N LYS A 27 11.56 3.24 -0.45
CA LYS A 27 10.69 4.18 -1.17
C LYS A 27 10.79 3.99 -2.69
N HIS A 28 12.01 3.95 -3.23
CA HIS A 28 12.20 3.75 -4.66
C HIS A 28 11.59 2.42 -5.16
N ASN A 29 11.74 1.35 -4.38
CA ASN A 29 11.13 0.06 -4.69
C ASN A 29 9.59 0.13 -4.69
N ILE A 30 9.00 0.85 -3.73
CA ILE A 30 7.55 1.04 -3.68
C ILE A 30 7.06 1.87 -4.86
N GLU A 31 7.75 2.95 -5.22
CA GLU A 31 7.45 3.76 -6.43
C GLU A 31 7.51 2.92 -7.71
N LEU A 32 8.52 2.06 -7.85
CA LEU A 32 8.63 1.14 -8.99
C LEU A 32 7.41 0.21 -9.08
N LYS A 33 6.96 -0.34 -7.95
CA LYS A 33 5.76 -1.19 -7.88
C LYS A 33 4.50 -0.41 -8.24
N ILE A 34 4.33 0.79 -7.71
CA ILE A 34 3.20 1.69 -8.03
C ILE A 34 3.16 1.96 -9.53
N ASN A 35 4.29 2.35 -10.13
CA ASN A 35 4.37 2.67 -11.57
C ASN A 35 4.08 1.45 -12.45
N THR A 36 4.64 0.29 -12.10
CA THR A 36 4.40 -0.96 -12.82
C THR A 36 2.93 -1.35 -12.78
N LEU A 37 2.32 -1.27 -11.60
CA LEU A 37 0.90 -1.59 -11.42
C LEU A 37 0.00 -0.59 -12.17
N MET A 38 0.33 0.70 -12.14
CA MET A 38 -0.40 1.74 -12.88
C MET A 38 -0.39 1.45 -14.39
N VAL A 39 0.76 1.08 -14.97
CA VAL A 39 0.87 0.71 -16.39
C VAL A 39 -0.04 -0.47 -16.73
N ARG A 40 -0.05 -1.52 -15.90
CA ARG A 40 -0.92 -2.70 -16.11
C ARG A 40 -2.39 -2.33 -16.02
N LEU A 41 -2.78 -1.55 -15.01
CA LEU A 41 -4.15 -1.10 -14.83
C LEU A 41 -4.63 -0.23 -15.99
N ASN A 42 -3.74 0.56 -16.61
CA ASN A 42 -4.07 1.36 -17.78
C ASN A 42 -4.26 0.54 -19.07
N ALA A 43 -3.79 -0.71 -19.10
CA ALA A 43 -4.06 -1.63 -20.19
C ALA A 43 -5.43 -2.33 -20.07
N LEU A 44 -6.08 -2.28 -18.90
CA LEU A 44 -7.41 -2.82 -18.68
C LEU A 44 -8.50 -1.85 -19.15
N PRO A 45 -9.71 -2.36 -19.49
CA PRO A 45 -10.86 -1.53 -19.78
C PRO A 45 -11.12 -0.49 -18.69
N THR A 46 -11.59 0.68 -19.11
CA THR A 46 -11.94 1.79 -18.21
C THR A 46 -13.42 2.09 -18.30
N LEU A 47 -14.02 2.46 -17.17
CA LEU A 47 -15.37 2.99 -17.15
C LEU A 47 -15.43 4.34 -17.88
N PRO A 48 -16.25 4.48 -18.94
CA PRO A 48 -16.47 5.76 -19.59
C PRO A 48 -17.05 6.76 -18.59
N GLY A 49 -16.45 7.95 -18.49
CA GLY A 49 -16.97 9.04 -17.66
C GLY A 49 -16.52 9.03 -16.19
N LEU A 50 -15.78 8.01 -15.73
CA LEU A 50 -15.13 8.07 -14.42
C LEU A 50 -13.76 8.73 -14.51
N THR A 51 -13.60 9.86 -13.84
CA THR A 51 -12.30 10.51 -13.66
C THR A 51 -11.54 9.83 -12.52
N VAL A 52 -10.22 9.70 -12.65
CA VAL A 52 -9.37 9.23 -11.54
C VAL A 52 -9.16 10.41 -10.60
N THR A 53 -9.89 10.43 -9.48
CA THR A 53 -9.76 11.47 -8.45
C THR A 53 -9.23 10.82 -7.17
N PRO A 54 -8.03 11.20 -6.69
CA PRO A 54 -7.48 10.67 -5.45
C PRO A 54 -8.44 10.86 -4.25
N PRO A 55 -8.67 9.84 -3.43
CA PRO A 55 -9.50 9.96 -2.22
C PRO A 55 -8.81 10.90 -1.22
N VAL A 56 -9.52 11.96 -0.81
CA VAL A 56 -9.00 12.99 0.11
C VAL A 56 -9.00 12.53 1.56
N GLU A 57 -9.76 11.48 1.86
CA GLU A 57 -9.90 10.86 3.18
C GLU A 57 -8.62 10.09 3.59
N LEU A 58 -7.81 9.69 2.61
CA LEU A 58 -6.61 8.89 2.82
C LEU A 58 -5.38 9.79 3.01
N GLN A 59 -4.91 9.92 4.25
CA GLN A 59 -3.77 10.78 4.60
C GLN A 59 -2.57 10.02 5.19
N GLN A 60 -2.76 8.74 5.52
CA GLN A 60 -1.75 7.89 6.17
C GLN A 60 -1.63 6.54 5.44
N PHE A 61 -0.48 5.87 5.57
CA PHE A 61 -0.27 4.58 4.91
C PHE A 61 -1.21 3.48 5.39
N THR A 62 -1.58 3.43 6.68
CA THR A 62 -2.48 2.40 7.21
C THR A 62 -3.85 2.38 6.53
N PRO A 63 -4.62 3.48 6.45
CA PRO A 63 -5.89 3.48 5.73
C PRO A 63 -5.70 3.29 4.21
N ILE A 64 -4.58 3.71 3.62
CA ILE A 64 -4.26 3.42 2.21
C ILE A 64 -4.12 1.92 1.97
N VAL A 65 -3.36 1.22 2.81
CA VAL A 65 -3.18 -0.23 2.77
C VAL A 65 -4.52 -0.95 2.93
N ALA A 66 -5.34 -0.53 3.90
CA ALA A 66 -6.67 -1.11 4.12
C ALA A 66 -7.59 -0.93 2.91
N ALA A 67 -7.55 0.25 2.27
CA ALA A 67 -8.34 0.51 1.07
C ALA A 67 -7.85 -0.31 -0.14
N LEU A 68 -6.53 -0.44 -0.34
CA LEU A 68 -5.97 -1.28 -1.40
C LEU A 68 -6.38 -2.74 -1.24
N ASP A 69 -6.31 -3.27 -0.02
CA ASP A 69 -6.74 -4.64 0.28
C ASP A 69 -8.25 -4.82 0.06
N GLY A 70 -9.06 -3.87 0.53
CA GLY A 70 -10.50 -3.88 0.34
C GLY A 70 -10.92 -3.90 -1.13
N TYR A 71 -10.30 -3.06 -1.97
CA TYR A 71 -10.54 -3.10 -3.42
C TYR A 71 -10.05 -4.41 -4.04
N ASN A 72 -8.89 -4.92 -3.63
CA ASN A 72 -8.36 -6.20 -4.13
C ASN A 72 -9.31 -7.37 -3.88
N ASN A 73 -9.99 -7.37 -2.74
CA ASN A 73 -10.97 -8.39 -2.36
C ASN A 73 -12.27 -8.32 -3.18
N LEU A 74 -12.62 -7.14 -3.70
CA LEU A 74 -13.78 -6.95 -4.58
C LEU A 74 -13.51 -7.29 -6.04
N ILE A 75 -12.24 -7.38 -6.45
CA ILE A 75 -11.87 -7.79 -7.81
C ILE A 75 -12.03 -9.30 -7.92
N SER A 76 -12.97 -9.74 -8.74
CA SER A 76 -13.19 -11.16 -9.03
C SER A 76 -12.00 -11.77 -9.76
N GLU A 77 -11.60 -12.98 -9.37
CA GLU A 77 -10.49 -13.72 -10.01
C GLU A 77 -10.80 -14.09 -11.46
N ASN A 78 -12.09 -14.19 -11.81
CA ASN A 78 -12.54 -14.55 -13.14
C ASN A 78 -12.64 -13.33 -14.09
N PHE A 79 -12.36 -12.12 -13.59
CA PHE A 79 -12.43 -10.90 -14.39
C PHE A 79 -11.11 -10.66 -15.16
N LEU A 80 -11.16 -10.59 -16.49
CA LEU A 80 -10.11 -10.04 -17.37
C LEU A 80 -8.63 -10.32 -17.00
N ASP A 81 -8.26 -11.57 -16.75
CA ASP A 81 -6.87 -11.97 -16.41
C ASP A 81 -6.23 -11.08 -15.31
N VAL A 82 -7.04 -10.64 -14.35
CA VAL A 82 -6.60 -9.75 -13.25
C VAL A 82 -5.77 -10.45 -12.20
N LEU A 83 -5.50 -11.76 -12.31
CA LEU A 83 -4.74 -12.51 -11.31
C LEU A 83 -3.39 -11.86 -11.01
N GLN A 84 -2.70 -11.41 -12.05
CA GLN A 84 -1.43 -10.71 -11.89
C GLN A 84 -1.59 -9.33 -11.26
N VAL A 85 -2.67 -8.61 -11.59
CA VAL A 85 -3.00 -7.30 -10.99
C VAL A 85 -3.29 -7.47 -9.50
N LYS A 86 -4.10 -8.46 -9.12
CA LYS A 86 -4.38 -8.78 -7.71
C LYS A 86 -3.12 -9.12 -6.94
N THR A 87 -2.25 -9.92 -7.55
CA THR A 87 -0.94 -10.28 -6.99
C THR A 87 -0.07 -9.05 -6.79
N ASP A 88 -0.03 -8.15 -7.76
CA ASP A 88 0.76 -6.92 -7.69
C ASP A 88 0.22 -5.95 -6.63
N ILE A 89 -1.12 -5.84 -6.49
CA ILE A 89 -1.76 -5.07 -5.40
C ILE A 89 -1.37 -5.66 -4.04
N PHE A 90 -1.55 -6.96 -3.85
CA PHE A 90 -1.18 -7.65 -2.61
C PHE A 90 0.30 -7.45 -2.26
N ASN A 91 1.20 -7.57 -3.24
CA ASN A 91 2.62 -7.36 -3.05
C ASN A 91 2.96 -5.91 -2.67
N LEU A 92 2.30 -4.93 -3.28
CA LEU A 92 2.44 -3.52 -2.93
C LEU A 92 1.97 -3.27 -1.49
N THR A 93 0.76 -3.71 -1.14
CA THR A 93 0.17 -3.62 0.20
C THR A 93 1.10 -4.18 1.26
N ASN A 94 1.61 -5.41 1.07
CA ASN A 94 2.56 -6.02 2.00
C ASN A 94 3.89 -5.27 2.10
N THR A 95 4.39 -4.73 0.99
CA THR A 95 5.64 -3.96 1.02
C THR A 95 5.44 -2.69 1.84
N ILE A 96 4.32 -1.97 1.66
CA ILE A 96 4.00 -0.77 2.45
C ILE A 96 3.85 -1.14 3.93
N ILE A 97 3.12 -2.21 4.26
CA ILE A 97 2.96 -2.65 5.65
C ILE A 97 4.32 -2.89 6.31
N GLN A 98 5.15 -3.70 5.66
CA GLN A 98 6.43 -4.15 6.23
C GLN A 98 7.42 -3.00 6.44
N LYS A 99 7.32 -1.95 5.62
CA LYS A 99 8.35 -0.90 5.52
C LYS A 99 7.93 0.44 6.11
N LEU A 100 6.63 0.75 6.13
CA LEU A 100 6.12 2.10 6.40
C LEU A 100 4.99 2.15 7.45
N THR A 101 4.50 1.00 7.94
CA THR A 101 3.41 0.97 8.95
C THR A 101 3.75 0.16 10.19
N ASN A 102 4.96 -0.37 10.33
CA ASN A 102 5.36 -1.30 11.39
C ASN A 102 5.71 -0.60 12.73
N CYS A 103 5.02 0.47 13.07
CA CYS A 103 5.12 1.10 14.38
C CYS A 103 4.21 0.45 15.41
N ALA A 104 4.60 0.54 16.68
CA ALA A 104 3.77 0.20 17.83
C ALA A 104 2.64 1.24 18.10
N ALA A 105 1.92 1.69 17.06
CA ALA A 105 0.78 2.55 17.24
C ALA A 105 -0.39 1.75 17.85
N PRO A 106 -0.99 2.16 18.98
CA PRO A 106 -1.89 1.30 19.74
C PRO A 106 -3.22 0.99 19.04
N ASN A 107 -3.66 1.82 18.08
CA ASN A 107 -4.87 1.58 17.30
C ASN A 107 -4.96 2.59 16.14
N PRO A 108 -4.57 2.23 14.90
CA PRO A 108 -4.76 3.15 13.78
C PRO A 108 -6.25 3.28 13.46
N GLU A 109 -6.70 4.52 13.23
CA GLU A 109 -8.05 4.77 12.77
C GLU A 109 -8.22 4.19 11.35
N LEU A 110 -9.14 3.23 11.20
CA LEU A 110 -9.45 2.62 9.93
C LEU A 110 -10.43 3.50 9.16
N ILE A 111 -9.88 4.40 8.35
CA ILE A 111 -10.66 5.20 7.40
C ILE A 111 -10.91 4.35 6.14
N VAL A 112 -12.19 4.08 5.86
CA VAL A 112 -12.63 3.39 4.64
C VAL A 112 -13.20 4.43 3.68
N PRO A 113 -12.67 4.56 2.44
CA PRO A 113 -13.23 5.46 1.44
C PRO A 113 -14.72 5.17 1.19
N SER A 114 -15.56 6.21 1.08
CA SER A 114 -17.02 6.03 0.92
C SER A 114 -17.37 5.18 -0.31
N ARG A 115 -16.58 5.28 -1.38
CA ARG A 115 -16.75 4.46 -2.58
C ARG A 115 -16.50 2.98 -2.31
N LEU A 116 -15.42 2.65 -1.59
CA LEU A 116 -15.13 1.25 -1.23
C LEU A 116 -16.27 0.67 -0.39
N GLN A 117 -16.75 1.42 0.60
CA GLN A 117 -17.88 1.01 1.42
C GLN A 117 -19.15 0.77 0.58
N HIS A 118 -19.44 1.65 -0.39
CA HIS A 118 -20.57 1.46 -1.30
C HIS A 118 -20.44 0.17 -2.12
N LEU A 119 -19.27 -0.07 -2.72
CA LEU A 119 -19.04 -1.28 -3.52
C LEU A 119 -19.11 -2.56 -2.68
N GLN A 120 -18.62 -2.53 -1.44
CA GLN A 120 -18.78 -3.64 -0.50
C GLN A 120 -20.25 -3.94 -0.25
N ASN A 121 -21.07 -2.93 0.01
CA ASN A 121 -22.51 -3.11 0.20
C ASN A 121 -23.20 -3.67 -1.05
N VAL A 122 -22.82 -3.23 -2.25
CA VAL A 122 -23.37 -3.75 -3.51
C VAL A 122 -22.97 -5.21 -3.71
N TRP A 123 -21.70 -5.53 -3.47
CA TRP A 123 -21.16 -6.89 -3.58
C TRP A 123 -21.82 -7.87 -2.59
N GLU A 124 -22.08 -7.45 -1.36
CA GLU A 124 -22.72 -8.27 -0.33
C GLU A 124 -24.18 -8.60 -0.65
N GLN A 125 -24.88 -7.72 -1.37
CA GLN A 125 -26.30 -7.91 -1.69
C GLN A 125 -26.54 -8.92 -2.81
N ASP A 126 -25.76 -8.85 -3.88
CA ASP A 126 -25.93 -9.69 -5.06
C ASP A 126 -24.62 -9.80 -5.86
N PRO A 127 -23.67 -10.63 -5.39
CA PRO A 127 -22.34 -10.71 -5.99
C PRO A 127 -22.39 -11.25 -7.42
N GLU A 128 -23.29 -12.18 -7.73
CA GLU A 128 -23.36 -12.85 -9.05
C GLU A 128 -23.75 -11.90 -10.18
N HIS A 129 -24.66 -10.95 -9.92
CA HIS A 129 -25.10 -9.99 -10.95
C HIS A 129 -24.17 -8.78 -11.09
N HIS A 130 -23.33 -8.51 -10.08
CA HIS A 130 -22.51 -7.30 -10.06
C HIS A 130 -21.00 -7.57 -10.24
N VAL A 131 -20.58 -8.81 -10.49
CA VAL A 131 -19.16 -9.20 -10.64
C VAL A 131 -18.36 -8.25 -11.53
N GLU A 132 -18.81 -8.03 -12.76
CA GLU A 132 -18.06 -7.23 -13.72
C GLU A 132 -18.03 -5.75 -13.32
N ALA A 133 -19.18 -5.19 -12.93
CA ALA A 133 -19.30 -3.78 -12.55
C ALA A 133 -18.47 -3.47 -11.29
N VAL A 134 -18.61 -4.30 -10.25
CA VAL A 134 -17.85 -4.15 -8.99
C VAL A 134 -16.35 -4.35 -9.23
N SER A 135 -15.95 -5.35 -10.02
CA SER A 135 -14.53 -5.56 -10.32
C SER A 135 -13.93 -4.38 -11.09
N LEU A 136 -14.65 -3.85 -12.08
CA LEU A 136 -14.20 -2.71 -12.88
C LEU A 136 -14.12 -1.42 -12.06
N GLU A 137 -15.10 -1.19 -11.18
CA GLU A 137 -15.08 -0.06 -10.25
C GLU A 137 -13.99 -0.19 -9.18
N ALA A 138 -13.74 -1.41 -8.68
CA ALA A 138 -12.67 -1.66 -7.74
C ALA A 138 -11.29 -1.41 -8.37
N LEU A 139 -11.07 -1.83 -9.62
CA LEU A 139 -9.85 -1.50 -10.37
C LEU A 139 -9.66 0.01 -10.54
N HIS A 140 -10.75 0.76 -10.73
CA HIS A 140 -10.69 2.21 -10.78
C HIS A 140 -10.34 2.82 -9.42
N GLY A 141 -10.92 2.31 -8.33
CA GLY A 141 -10.55 2.72 -6.96
C GLY A 141 -9.06 2.48 -6.65
N VAL A 142 -8.50 1.36 -7.13
CA VAL A 142 -7.05 1.12 -7.05
C VAL A 142 -6.27 2.19 -7.82
N LYS A 143 -6.68 2.56 -9.05
CA LYS A 143 -6.01 3.64 -9.81
C LYS A 143 -5.99 4.96 -9.05
N GLU A 144 -7.08 5.30 -8.37
CA GLU A 144 -7.19 6.54 -7.58
C GLU A 144 -6.21 6.55 -6.40
N ILE A 145 -6.07 5.42 -5.71
CA ILE A 145 -5.10 5.28 -4.61
C ILE A 145 -3.66 5.30 -5.14
N LEU A 146 -3.37 4.61 -6.25
CA LEU A 146 -2.03 4.65 -6.83
C LEU A 146 -1.65 6.05 -7.28
N LYS A 147 -2.61 6.82 -7.81
CA LYS A 147 -2.39 8.21 -8.17
C LYS A 147 -2.12 9.08 -6.94
N LEU A 148 -2.88 8.87 -5.85
CA LEU A 148 -2.60 9.50 -4.55
C LEU A 148 -1.16 9.21 -4.10
N LEU A 149 -0.75 7.94 -4.14
CA LEU A 149 0.60 7.53 -3.75
C LEU A 149 1.66 8.16 -4.64
N GLN A 150 1.49 8.22 -5.96
CA GLN A 150 2.42 8.91 -6.87
C GLN A 150 2.56 10.40 -6.55
N ASP A 151 1.45 11.07 -6.24
CA ASP A 151 1.42 12.52 -6.07
C ASP A 151 1.89 12.97 -4.68
N LYS A 152 1.69 12.12 -3.66
CA LYS A 152 1.82 12.50 -2.25
C LYS A 152 2.71 11.58 -1.43
N PHE A 153 3.41 10.62 -2.04
CA PHE A 153 4.22 9.62 -1.31
C PHE A 153 5.04 10.22 -0.16
N ASP A 154 5.76 11.31 -0.47
CA ASP A 154 6.71 11.99 0.42
C ASP A 154 6.05 12.73 1.57
N THR A 155 4.76 13.02 1.42
CA THR A 155 3.96 13.79 2.38
C THR A 155 3.06 12.91 3.23
N ILE A 156 2.91 11.64 2.87
CA ILE A 156 2.16 10.67 3.67
C ILE A 156 3.05 10.29 4.84
N GLU A 157 2.54 10.49 6.05
CA GLU A 157 3.27 10.14 7.26
C GLU A 157 3.59 8.65 7.26
N SER A 158 4.88 8.33 7.14
CA SER A 158 5.41 7.02 7.43
C SER A 158 5.50 6.85 8.94
N CYS A 159 5.35 5.60 9.33
CA CYS A 159 5.80 5.13 10.62
C CYS A 159 7.08 4.29 10.39
#